data_AF-W8TA38-F1
#
_entry.id   AF-W8TA38-F1
#
_cell.length_a   1.000
_cell.length_b   1.000
_cell.length_c   1.000
_cell.angle_alpha   90.00
_cell.angle_beta   90.00
_cell.angle_gamma   90.00
#
_symmetry.space_group_name_H-M   'P 1'
#
loop_
_entity.id
_entity.type
_entity.pdbx_description
1 polymer ?
#
loop_
_entity_poly.entity_id
_entity_poly.type
_entity_poly.pdbx_seq_one_letter_code
_entity_poly.pdbx_strand_id
1 'polypeptide(L)'
;MKKVFITGVLATAIIGASFTFAQTSFQNIDVAFNAASIEVDGQKLDADVITYNGKTYAPVKDISQAFGKQVEWDEQTSTVIIKSSPFSFAGMFDDVSDLVQTMLGVVVGGIITYMVIIKKAIKKLKS
;
A
#
# COMPACT_ATOMS: atom_id res chain seq x y z
N MET A 1 -83.47 9.67 16.16
CA MET A 1 -82.58 9.96 15.01
C MET A 1 -81.25 10.59 15.44
N LYS A 2 -81.23 11.62 16.30
CA LYS A 2 -79.99 12.31 16.74
C LYS A 2 -78.95 11.43 17.48
N LYS A 3 -79.39 10.43 18.26
CA LYS A 3 -78.48 9.55 19.04
C LYS A 3 -77.74 8.52 18.18
N VAL A 4 -78.40 7.97 17.16
CA VAL A 4 -77.86 6.94 16.25
C VAL A 4 -76.76 7.51 15.34
N PHE A 5 -76.87 8.80 15.00
CA PHE A 5 -75.85 9.51 14.23
C PHE A 5 -74.55 9.68 15.02
N ILE A 6 -74.65 10.05 16.30
CA ILE A 6 -73.47 10.24 17.19
C ILE A 6 -72.76 8.90 17.43
N THR A 7 -73.50 7.81 17.60
CA THR A 7 -72.90 6.48 17.78
C THR A 7 -72.18 5.97 16.53
N GLY A 8 -72.71 6.27 15.33
CA GLY A 8 -72.06 5.90 14.07
C GLY A 8 -70.73 6.62 13.82
N VAL A 9 -70.63 7.89 14.21
CA VAL A 9 -69.40 8.68 14.09
C VAL A 9 -68.33 8.22 15.09
N LEU A 10 -68.72 7.83 16.31
CA LEU A 10 -67.80 7.26 17.30
C LEU A 10 -67.28 5.87 16.91
N ALA A 11 -68.12 5.02 16.31
CA ALA A 11 -67.71 3.68 15.88
C ALA A 11 -66.74 3.71 14.68
N THR A 12 -66.89 4.68 13.78
CA THR A 12 -65.98 4.84 12.62
C THR A 12 -64.62 5.45 13.00
N ALA A 13 -64.58 6.30 14.02
CA ALA A 13 -63.33 6.86 14.53
C ALA A 13 -62.39 5.81 15.16
N ILE A 14 -62.93 4.72 15.71
CA ILE A 14 -62.13 3.66 16.37
C ILE A 14 -61.53 2.68 15.35
N ILE A 15 -62.20 2.45 14.21
CA ILE A 15 -61.72 1.52 13.17
C ILE A 15 -60.72 2.19 12.22
N GLY A 16 -60.77 3.53 12.08
CA GLY A 16 -59.83 4.29 11.24
C GLY A 16 -58.42 4.45 11.82
N ALA A 17 -58.17 4.06 13.07
CA ALA A 17 -56.93 4.41 13.78
C ALA A 17 -55.79 3.38 13.66
N SER A 18 -55.95 2.26 12.94
CA SER A 18 -54.98 1.13 13.04
C SER A 18 -54.23 0.76 11.76
N PHE A 19 -54.29 1.55 10.68
CA PHE A 19 -53.47 1.26 9.50
C PHE A 19 -52.12 1.99 9.58
N THR A 20 -51.22 1.48 10.42
CA THR A 20 -49.80 1.90 10.37
C THR A 20 -49.10 1.10 9.28
N PHE A 21 -48.91 1.70 8.10
CA PHE A 21 -47.97 1.16 7.12
C PHE A 21 -46.56 1.48 7.61
N ALA A 22 -45.69 0.47 7.73
CA ALA A 22 -44.28 0.73 7.97
C ALA A 22 -43.74 1.57 6.80
N GLN A 23 -43.29 2.79 7.07
CA GLN A 23 -42.62 3.60 6.06
C GLN A 23 -41.22 3.00 5.84
N THR A 24 -41.10 2.14 4.83
CA THR A 24 -39.78 1.70 4.34
C THR A 24 -39.09 2.92 3.75
N SER A 25 -38.21 3.53 4.53
CA SER A 25 -37.31 4.58 4.09
C SER A 25 -36.06 3.92 3.52
N PHE A 26 -35.99 3.77 2.19
CA PHE A 26 -34.74 3.44 1.53
C PHE A 26 -33.82 4.65 1.66
N GLN A 27 -32.77 4.54 2.49
CA GLN A 27 -31.71 5.54 2.49
C GLN A 27 -30.99 5.45 1.14
N ASN A 28 -31.06 6.50 0.33
CA ASN A 28 -30.24 6.60 -0.87
C ASN A 28 -28.78 6.66 -0.44
N ILE A 29 -28.04 5.61 -0.74
CA ILE A 29 -26.59 5.61 -0.64
C ILE A 29 -26.09 6.33 -1.90
N ASP A 30 -25.84 7.63 -1.77
CA ASP A 30 -25.28 8.43 -2.84
C ASP A 30 -23.78 8.06 -2.97
N VAL A 31 -23.45 7.20 -3.93
CA VAL A 31 -22.07 6.75 -4.20
C VAL A 31 -21.62 7.38 -5.50
N ALA A 32 -20.62 8.27 -5.42
CA ALA A 32 -19.91 8.74 -6.59
C ALA A 32 -18.79 7.74 -6.93
N PHE A 33 -18.92 7.06 -8.06
CA PHE A 33 -17.89 6.18 -8.61
C PHE A 33 -16.85 6.99 -9.37
N ASN A 34 -15.57 6.66 -9.18
CA ASN A 34 -14.44 7.25 -9.89
C ASN A 34 -14.28 8.77 -9.63
N ALA A 35 -14.52 9.18 -8.38
CA ALA A 35 -14.48 10.58 -7.96
C ALA A 35 -13.04 11.16 -7.90
N ALA A 36 -11.99 10.33 -7.97
CA ALA A 36 -10.61 10.77 -7.89
C ALA A 36 -9.65 9.86 -8.68
N SER A 37 -8.71 10.48 -9.39
CA SER A 37 -7.60 9.81 -10.07
C SER A 37 -6.43 9.67 -9.09
N ILE A 38 -5.93 8.46 -8.87
CA ILE A 38 -4.74 8.20 -8.02
C ILE A 38 -3.52 8.14 -8.94
N GLU A 39 -2.49 8.95 -8.66
CA GLU A 39 -1.19 8.85 -9.32
C GLU A 39 -0.14 8.35 -8.32
N VAL A 40 0.57 7.29 -8.69
CA VAL A 40 1.69 6.72 -7.91
C VAL A 40 2.94 6.87 -8.78
N ASP A 41 3.95 7.59 -8.29
CA ASP A 41 5.21 7.85 -9.01
C ASP A 41 5.05 8.39 -10.44
N GLY A 42 4.01 9.21 -10.67
CA GLY A 42 3.69 9.80 -11.97
C GLY A 42 2.96 8.88 -12.95
N GLN A 43 2.60 7.66 -12.54
CA GLN A 43 1.72 6.76 -13.30
C GLN A 43 0.30 6.83 -12.74
N LYS A 44 -0.68 7.03 -13.64
CA LYS A 44 -2.10 6.95 -13.29
C LYS A 44 -2.46 5.50 -12.99
N LEU A 45 -2.97 5.28 -11.78
CA LEU A 45 -3.48 4.00 -11.33
C LEU A 45 -4.98 3.95 -11.63
N ASP A 46 -5.38 3.04 -12.50
CA ASP A 46 -6.79 2.76 -12.77
C ASP A 46 -7.34 1.91 -11.62
N ALA A 47 -7.93 2.59 -10.64
CA ALA A 47 -8.44 2.00 -9.40
C ALA A 47 -9.85 2.50 -9.14
N ASP A 48 -10.74 1.58 -8.76
CA ASP A 48 -12.12 1.92 -8.42
C ASP A 48 -12.19 2.66 -7.09
N VAL A 49 -12.16 3.98 -7.16
CA VAL A 49 -12.32 4.86 -6.01
C VAL A 49 -13.80 5.15 -5.78
N ILE A 50 -14.28 4.92 -4.56
CA ILE A 50 -15.65 5.20 -4.16
C ILE A 50 -15.67 6.34 -3.13
N THR A 51 -16.56 7.30 -3.31
CA THR A 51 -16.83 8.32 -2.28
C THR A 51 -18.16 7.99 -1.61
N TYR A 52 -18.13 7.81 -0.29
CA TYR A 52 -19.28 7.52 0.54
C TYR A 52 -19.26 8.39 1.81
N ASN A 53 -20.38 9.08 2.11
CA ASN A 53 -20.51 9.99 3.25
C ASN A 53 -19.39 11.04 3.36
N GLY A 54 -18.94 11.59 2.22
CA GLY A 54 -17.86 12.58 2.18
C GLY A 54 -16.46 12.01 2.49
N LYS A 55 -16.32 10.69 2.62
CA LYS A 55 -15.03 9.99 2.71
C LYS A 55 -14.75 9.25 1.42
N THR A 56 -13.53 9.37 0.92
CA THR A 56 -13.07 8.68 -0.28
C THR A 56 -12.32 7.42 0.13
N TYR A 57 -12.77 6.28 -0.37
CA TYR A 57 -12.19 4.96 -0.13
C TYR A 57 -11.47 4.51 -1.40
N ALA A 58 -10.23 4.06 -1.22
CA ALA A 58 -9.41 3.55 -2.30
C ALA A 58 -9.01 2.10 -2.04
N PRO A 59 -8.89 1.28 -3.09
CA PRO A 59 -8.53 -0.13 -2.95
C PRO A 59 -7.08 -0.28 -2.51
N VAL A 60 -6.89 -0.82 -1.30
CA VAL A 60 -5.56 -1.01 -0.69
C VAL A 60 -4.64 -1.91 -1.53
N LYS A 61 -5.22 -2.86 -2.26
CA LYS A 61 -4.49 -3.82 -3.10
C LYS A 61 -3.78 -3.11 -4.24
N ASP A 62 -4.52 -2.31 -5.01
CA ASP A 62 -4.01 -1.68 -6.22
C ASP A 62 -2.93 -0.66 -5.86
N ILE A 63 -3.15 0.11 -4.78
CA ILE A 63 -2.16 1.04 -4.24
C ILE A 63 -0.88 0.29 -3.83
N SER A 64 -1.00 -0.80 -3.08
CA SER A 64 0.16 -1.56 -2.60
C SER A 64 0.94 -2.21 -3.75
N GLN A 65 0.26 -2.69 -4.79
CA GLN A 65 0.89 -3.21 -6.00
C GLN A 65 1.62 -2.10 -6.78
N ALA A 66 1.03 -0.91 -6.87
CA ALA A 66 1.68 0.24 -7.49
C ALA A 66 3.00 0.62 -6.79
N PHE A 67 3.09 0.43 -5.47
CA PHE A 67 4.33 0.59 -4.70
C PHE A 67 5.30 -0.61 -4.78
N GLY A 68 5.05 -1.58 -5.66
CA GLY A 68 5.88 -2.76 -5.84
C GLY A 68 5.87 -3.71 -4.64
N LYS A 69 4.84 -3.65 -3.80
CA LYS A 69 4.65 -4.58 -2.67
C LYS A 69 3.76 -5.74 -3.08
N GLN A 70 4.10 -6.93 -2.62
CA GLN A 70 3.28 -8.13 -2.83
C GLN A 70 2.16 -8.15 -1.80
N VAL A 71 0.91 -8.23 -2.26
CA VAL A 71 -0.28 -8.30 -1.41
C VAL A 71 -0.84 -9.71 -1.47
N GLU A 72 -1.04 -10.32 -0.31
CA GLU A 72 -1.68 -11.62 -0.13
C GLU A 72 -2.91 -11.48 0.75
N TRP A 73 -3.92 -12.29 0.47
CA TRP A 73 -5.14 -12.37 1.27
C TRP A 73 -5.15 -13.68 2.05
N ASP A 74 -5.32 -13.59 3.36
CA ASP A 74 -5.56 -14.73 4.23
C ASP A 74 -7.07 -14.86 4.48
N GLU A 75 -7.69 -15.85 3.83
CA GLU A 75 -9.12 -16.14 3.98
C GLU A 75 -9.51 -16.61 5.38
N GLN A 76 -8.60 -17.25 6.12
CA GLN A 76 -8.91 -17.81 7.44
C GLN A 76 -9.06 -16.72 8.49
N THR A 77 -8.27 -15.65 8.37
CA THR A 77 -8.27 -14.54 9.32
C THR A 77 -8.88 -13.26 8.77
N SER A 78 -9.30 -13.26 7.50
CA SER A 78 -9.75 -12.05 6.79
C SER A 78 -8.71 -10.92 6.86
N THR A 79 -7.43 -11.27 6.71
CA THR A 79 -6.30 -10.35 6.86
C THR A 79 -5.64 -10.07 5.51
N VAL A 80 -5.38 -8.79 5.24
CA VAL A 80 -4.52 -8.37 4.13
C VAL A 80 -3.06 -8.38 4.60
N ILE A 81 -2.22 -9.19 3.97
CA ILE A 81 -0.78 -9.28 4.24
C ILE A 81 -0.03 -8.53 3.13
N ILE A 82 0.71 -7.48 3.51
CA ILE A 82 1.56 -6.74 2.58
C ILE A 82 3.01 -7.15 2.84
N LYS A 83 3.61 -7.89 1.90
CA LYS A 83 5.02 -8.28 1.94
C LYS A 83 5.87 -7.17 1.35
N SER A 84 6.74 -6.60 2.17
CA SER A 84 7.89 -5.82 1.71
C SER A 84 9.08 -6.76 1.47
N SER A 85 9.86 -6.50 0.42
CA SER A 85 11.13 -7.19 0.22
C SER A 85 11.94 -7.19 1.53
N PRO A 86 12.50 -8.34 1.94
CA PRO A 86 13.36 -8.38 3.11
C PRO A 86 14.50 -7.38 2.87
N PHE A 87 14.82 -6.60 3.90
CA PHE A 87 15.97 -5.71 3.87
C PHE A 87 17.23 -6.57 3.67
N SER A 88 17.72 -6.65 2.44
CA SER A 88 18.87 -7.48 2.09
C SER A 88 20.14 -6.69 2.34
N PHE A 89 20.89 -7.10 3.35
CA PHE A 89 22.23 -6.57 3.61
C PHE A 89 23.27 -7.06 2.58
N ALA A 90 22.95 -8.09 1.79
CA ALA A 90 23.90 -8.71 0.87
C ALA A 90 24.41 -7.74 -0.21
N GLY A 91 23.53 -6.96 -0.82
CA GLY A 91 23.90 -5.99 -1.85
C GLY A 91 24.65 -4.76 -1.31
N MET A 92 24.73 -4.58 0.01
CA MET A 92 25.43 -3.45 0.62
C MET A 92 26.94 -3.68 0.77
N PHE A 93 27.40 -4.94 0.75
CA PHE A 93 28.81 -5.28 0.92
C PHE A 93 29.57 -5.48 -0.39
N ASP A 94 28.86 -5.61 -1.52
CA ASP A 94 29.48 -5.80 -2.85
C ASP A 94 30.38 -4.61 -3.22
N ASP A 95 29.93 -3.38 -3.00
CA ASP A 95 30.72 -2.15 -3.26
C ASP A 95 31.96 -2.02 -2.36
N VAL A 96 31.91 -2.53 -1.12
CA VAL A 96 33.05 -2.45 -0.18
C VAL A 96 34.11 -3.48 -0.55
N SER A 97 33.72 -4.64 -1.09
CA SER A 97 34.65 -5.69 -1.52
C SER A 97 35.60 -5.18 -2.61
N ASP A 98 35.08 -4.48 -3.62
CA ASP A 98 35.88 -3.93 -4.72
C ASP A 98 36.89 -2.88 -4.25
N LEU A 99 36.50 -2.06 -3.25
CA LEU A 99 37.40 -1.10 -2.62
C LEU A 99 38.52 -1.81 -1.82
N VAL A 100 38.18 -2.86 -1.06
CA VAL A 100 39.18 -3.63 -0.30
C VAL A 100 40.17 -4.34 -1.22
N GLN A 101 39.69 -4.93 -2.32
CA GLN A 101 40.55 -5.58 -3.32
C GLN A 101 41.48 -4.59 -4.02
N THR A 102 40.97 -3.41 -4.35
CA THR A 102 41.78 -2.33 -4.94
C THR A 102 42.89 -1.90 -3.98
N MET A 103 42.57 -1.72 -2.69
CA MET A 103 43.55 -1.33 -1.67
C MET A 103 44.63 -2.40 -1.46
N LEU A 104 44.27 -3.69 -1.41
CA LEU A 104 45.23 -4.79 -1.31
C LEU A 104 46.12 -4.89 -2.56
N GLY A 105 45.55 -4.71 -3.75
CA GLY A 105 46.30 -4.72 -5.01
C GLY A 105 47.38 -3.63 -5.08
N VAL A 106 47.06 -2.41 -4.64
CA VAL A 106 48.02 -1.30 -4.57
C VAL A 106 49.15 -1.60 -3.56
N VAL A 107 48.82 -2.15 -2.39
CA VAL A 107 49.81 -2.49 -1.36
C VAL A 107 50.75 -3.61 -1.84
N VAL A 108 50.20 -4.70 -2.38
CA VAL A 108 51.00 -5.84 -2.87
C VAL A 108 51.87 -5.43 -4.06
N GLY A 109 51.31 -4.68 -5.02
CA GLY A 109 52.05 -4.18 -6.19
C GLY A 109 53.18 -3.20 -5.81
N GLY A 110 52.94 -2.34 -4.82
CA GLY A 110 53.94 -1.43 -4.27
C GLY A 110 55.13 -2.15 -3.63
N ILE A 111 54.86 -3.17 -2.79
CA ILE A 111 55.90 -3.97 -2.13
C ILE A 111 56.75 -4.73 -3.16
N ILE A 112 56.12 -5.34 -4.16
CA ILE A 112 56.83 -6.07 -5.23
C ILE A 112 57.72 -5.12 -6.04
N THR A 113 57.18 -3.98 -6.45
CA THR A 113 57.94 -2.95 -7.18
C THR A 113 59.15 -2.47 -6.38
N TYR A 114 58.95 -2.21 -5.08
CA TYR A 114 60.03 -1.79 -4.18
C TYR A 114 61.13 -2.85 -4.05
N MET A 115 60.78 -4.14 -3.92
CA MET A 115 61.75 -5.24 -3.91
C MET A 115 62.55 -5.35 -5.22
N VAL A 116 61.91 -5.13 -6.37
CA VAL A 116 62.58 -5.16 -7.68
C VAL A 116 63.60 -4.02 -7.80
N ILE A 117 63.23 -2.81 -7.37
CA ILE A 117 64.13 -1.65 -7.37
C ILE A 117 65.33 -1.90 -6.47
N ILE A 118 65.11 -2.42 -5.25
CA ILE A 118 66.20 -2.75 -4.32
C ILE A 118 67.15 -3.81 -4.91
N LYS A 119 66.62 -4.90 -5.49
CA LYS A 119 67.45 -5.94 -6.13
C LYS A 119 68.30 -5.38 -7.27
N LYS A 120 67.73 -4.49 -8.09
CA LYS A 120 68.44 -3.82 -9.19
C LYS A 120 69.54 -2.89 -8.68
N ALA A 121 69.29 -2.15 -7.60
CA ALA A 121 70.29 -1.29 -6.95
C ALA A 121 71.45 -2.11 -6.36
N ILE A 122 71.17 -3.21 -5.66
CA ILE A 122 72.19 -4.10 -5.10
C ILE A 122 73.07 -4.71 -6.19
N LYS A 123 72.49 -5.13 -7.33
CA LYS A 123 73.26 -5.65 -8.47
C LYS A 123 74.22 -4.60 -9.05
N LYS A 124 73.81 -3.33 -9.09
CA LYS A 124 74.63 -2.23 -9.58
C LYS A 124 75.78 -1.87 -8.63
N LEU A 125 75.63 -2.10 -7.31
CA LEU A 125 76.69 -1.89 -6.32
C LEU A 125 77.74 -3.01 -6.29
N LYS A 126 77.42 -4.20 -6.82
CA LYS A 126 78.33 -5.36 -6.88
C LYS A 126 79.03 -5.52 -8.25
N SER A 127 78.71 -4.66 -9.21
CA SER A 127 79.39 -4.56 -10.51
C SER A 127 80.34 -3.37 -10.49
#